data_AF-G7LZH3-F1
#
_entry.id   AF-G7LZH3-F1
#
_cell.length_a   1.000
_cell.length_b   1.000
_cell.length_c   1.000
_cell.angle_alpha   90.00
_cell.angle_beta   90.00
_cell.angle_gamma   90.00
#
_symmetry.space_group_name_H-M   'P 1'
#
loop_
_entity.id
_entity.type
_entity.pdbx_description
1 polymer ?
#
loop_
_entity_poly.entity_id
_entity_poly.type
_entity_poly.pdbx_seq_one_letter_code
_entity_poly.pdbx_strand_id
1 'polypeptide(L)'
;MENASGDAGKNISEFGKDNLESKSYGNAEQNSIKAIIKHSGEITGYELSNGEKITKEKGVELAKAGSISGVSVSTSRKGEEYLRSLRDDDESNNLSSLPVIDE
;
A
#
# COMPACT_ATOMS: atom_id res chain seq x y z
N MET A 1 -15.85 30.68 59.47
CA MET A 1 -15.78 29.32 58.93
C MET A 1 -14.85 29.42 57.72
N GLU A 2 -13.54 29.49 57.93
CA GLU A 2 -12.67 28.32 58.16
C GLU A 2 -13.01 27.19 57.18
N ASN A 3 -12.13 26.96 56.21
CA ASN A 3 -11.34 25.72 56.15
C ASN A 3 -10.19 25.90 55.15
N ALA A 4 -8.98 25.75 55.67
CA ALA A 4 -7.75 25.55 54.92
C ALA A 4 -7.49 24.04 54.80
N SER A 5 -7.00 23.59 53.64
CA SER A 5 -6.15 22.41 53.39
C SER A 5 -6.05 22.29 51.88
N GLY A 6 -4.90 22.41 51.22
CA GLY A 6 -3.67 21.71 51.56
C GLY A 6 -3.71 20.34 50.90
N ASP A 7 -3.39 20.28 49.61
CA ASP A 7 -2.83 19.06 49.02
C ASP A 7 -1.69 19.45 48.09
N ALA A 8 -0.49 19.09 48.54
CA ALA A 8 0.74 19.17 47.80
C ALA A 8 0.93 17.82 47.10
N GLY A 9 1.24 17.88 45.81
CA GLY A 9 2.00 16.82 45.15
C GLY A 9 1.27 16.16 43.99
N LYS A 10 1.68 16.55 42.77
CA LYS A 10 2.44 15.63 41.92
C LYS A 10 3.13 16.39 40.78
N ASN A 11 4.44 16.47 40.96
CA ASN A 11 5.52 16.61 40.00
C ASN A 11 5.13 16.82 38.53
N ILE A 12 5.44 18.04 38.09
CA ILE A 12 5.65 18.43 36.69
C ILE A 12 7.04 17.98 36.24
N SER A 13 7.15 16.73 35.79
CA SER A 13 8.25 16.20 34.96
C SER A 13 7.65 14.96 34.29
N GLU A 14 7.55 14.84 32.98
CA GLU A 14 8.71 14.61 32.14
C GLU A 14 8.30 14.79 30.66
N PHE A 15 9.13 15.53 29.95
CA PHE A 15 9.05 15.76 28.53
C PHE A 15 9.53 14.46 27.83
N GLY A 16 8.60 13.57 27.50
CA GLY A 16 8.83 12.40 26.65
C GLY A 16 7.91 12.46 25.43
N LYS A 17 8.28 13.31 24.47
CA LYS A 17 7.65 13.38 23.15
C LYS A 17 8.31 12.32 22.27
N ASP A 18 7.74 11.13 22.27
CA ASP A 18 8.12 10.11 21.31
C ASP A 18 6.88 9.31 20.94
N ASN A 19 6.10 9.96 20.06
CA ASN A 19 5.55 9.37 18.85
C ASN A 19 5.34 7.86 18.92
N LEU A 20 4.33 7.42 19.67
CA LEU A 20 3.57 6.28 19.23
C LEU A 20 2.75 6.78 18.04
N GLU A 21 3.40 6.79 16.88
CA GLU A 21 2.75 6.98 15.60
C GLU A 21 1.58 6.01 15.57
N SER A 22 0.39 6.54 15.84
CA SER A 22 -0.84 5.93 15.44
C SER A 22 -0.72 5.82 13.92
N LYS A 23 -0.17 4.70 13.44
CA LYS A 23 -0.48 4.19 12.12
C LYS A 23 -1.96 3.96 12.16
N SER A 24 -2.67 5.04 11.88
CA SER A 24 -4.07 5.05 11.56
C SER A 24 -4.21 3.92 10.56
N TYR A 25 -4.92 2.88 10.97
CA TYR A 25 -5.55 1.94 10.07
C TYR A 25 -6.56 2.76 9.29
N GLY A 26 -6.04 3.61 8.39
CA GLY A 26 -6.82 4.15 7.34
C GLY A 26 -7.35 2.92 6.63
N ASN A 27 -8.66 2.76 6.68
CA ASN A 27 -9.39 2.05 5.64
C ASN A 27 -9.20 2.85 4.34
N ALA A 28 -7.94 3.03 3.92
CA ALA A 28 -7.59 3.41 2.58
C ALA A 28 -7.94 2.16 1.80
N GLU A 29 -9.08 2.20 1.13
CA GLU A 29 -9.47 1.21 0.13
C GLU A 29 -8.22 0.90 -0.71
N GLN A 30 -7.62 -0.27 -0.48
CA GLN A 30 -6.36 -0.64 -1.08
C GLN A 30 -6.63 -0.92 -2.55
N ASN A 31 -6.09 -0.09 -3.43
CA ASN A 31 -6.32 -0.26 -4.86
C ASN A 31 -5.84 -1.65 -5.31
N SER A 32 -6.62 -2.33 -6.14
CA SER A 32 -6.19 -3.55 -6.81
C SER A 32 -5.87 -3.27 -8.27
N ILE A 33 -5.17 -4.18 -8.94
CA ILE A 33 -4.96 -4.09 -10.39
C ILE A 33 -6.24 -4.57 -11.08
N LYS A 34 -6.80 -3.77 -12.00
CA LYS A 34 -7.97 -4.12 -12.81
C LYS A 34 -7.67 -4.40 -14.27
N ALA A 35 -6.59 -3.84 -14.81
CA ALA A 35 -6.15 -4.14 -16.17
C ALA A 35 -4.63 -4.07 -16.30
N ILE A 36 -4.09 -4.79 -17.28
CA ILE A 36 -2.69 -4.73 -17.68
C ILE A 36 -2.57 -3.81 -18.90
N ILE A 37 -1.63 -2.87 -18.86
CA ILE A 37 -1.32 -2.02 -20.01
C ILE A 37 -0.10 -2.61 -20.70
N LYS A 38 -0.22 -2.84 -22.01
CA LYS A 38 0.86 -3.33 -22.85
C LYS A 38 1.18 -2.35 -23.96
N HIS A 39 2.45 -2.32 -24.33
CA HIS A 39 2.94 -1.68 -25.54
C HIS A 39 3.78 -2.69 -26.31
N SER A 40 3.48 -2.91 -27.59
CA SER A 40 4.20 -3.88 -28.44
C SER A 40 4.32 -5.28 -27.81
N GLY A 41 3.31 -5.72 -27.07
CA GLY A 41 3.26 -7.03 -26.40
C GLY A 41 3.96 -7.12 -25.05
N GLU A 42 4.65 -6.07 -24.59
CA GLU A 42 5.31 -6.01 -23.28
C GLU A 42 4.47 -5.24 -22.26
N ILE A 43 4.50 -5.65 -20.98
CA ILE A 43 3.80 -4.92 -19.91
C ILE A 43 4.55 -3.63 -19.60
N THR A 44 3.88 -2.50 -19.81
CA THR A 44 4.41 -1.15 -19.55
C THR A 44 3.73 -0.49 -18.36
N GLY A 45 2.55 -0.97 -17.95
CA GLY A 45 1.81 -0.38 -16.85
C GLY A 45 0.60 -1.19 -16.41
N TYR A 46 -0.17 -0.56 -15.52
CA TYR A 46 -1.34 -1.16 -14.88
C TYR A 46 -2.44 -0.12 -14.72
N GLU A 47 -3.69 -0.54 -14.80
CA GLU A 47 -4.84 0.26 -14.34
C GLU A 47 -5.27 -0.23 -12.95
N LEU A 48 -5.38 0.70 -12.02
CA LEU A 48 -5.85 0.48 -10.66
C LEU A 48 -7.38 0.46 -10.60
N SER A 49 -7.93 -0.11 -9.53
CA SER A 49 -9.38 -0.18 -9.29
C SER A 49 -10.08 1.18 -9.18
N ASN A 50 -9.33 2.25 -8.89
CA ASN A 50 -9.82 3.63 -8.88
C ASN A 50 -9.80 4.28 -10.29
N GLY A 51 -9.38 3.56 -11.33
CA GLY A 51 -9.27 4.04 -12.73
C GLY A 51 -7.95 4.74 -13.06
N GLU A 52 -7.01 4.83 -12.11
CA GLU A 52 -5.69 5.41 -12.35
C GLU A 52 -4.82 4.47 -13.17
N LYS A 53 -4.21 4.98 -14.25
CA LYS A 53 -3.18 4.27 -15.00
C LYS A 53 -1.79 4.64 -14.48
N ILE A 54 -1.01 3.64 -14.11
CA ILE A 54 0.35 3.79 -13.57
C ILE A 54 1.36 3.00 -14.39
N THR A 55 2.63 3.42 -14.38
CA THR A 55 3.70 2.66 -15.03
C THR A 55 4.05 1.39 -14.26
N LYS A 56 4.78 0.47 -14.90
CA LYS A 56 5.25 -0.76 -14.27
C LYS A 56 6.09 -0.48 -13.03
N GLU A 57 7.00 0.48 -13.13
CA GLU A 57 7.92 0.87 -12.05
C GLU A 57 7.12 1.42 -10.87
N LYS A 58 6.12 2.27 -11.15
CA LYS A 58 5.25 2.80 -10.11
C LYS A 58 4.42 1.70 -9.43
N GLY A 59 3.94 0.73 -10.20
CA GLY A 59 3.26 -0.44 -9.66
C GLY A 59 4.15 -1.23 -8.67
N VAL A 60 5.42 -1.43 -9.02
CA VAL A 60 6.41 -2.07 -8.13
C VAL A 60 6.61 -1.28 -6.84
N GLU A 61 6.77 0.04 -6.92
CA GLU A 61 6.90 0.89 -5.71
C GLU A 61 5.69 0.79 -4.79
N LEU A 62 4.48 0.86 -5.35
CA LEU A 62 3.25 0.82 -4.59
C LEU A 62 3.01 -0.56 -3.97
N ALA A 63 3.35 -1.64 -4.68
CA ALA A 63 3.29 -2.99 -4.12
C ALA A 63 4.28 -3.18 -2.96
N LYS A 64 5.51 -2.65 -3.05
CA LYS A 64 6.48 -2.64 -1.94
C LYS A 64 5.97 -1.86 -0.72
N ALA A 65 5.27 -0.75 -0.97
CA ALA A 65 4.65 0.05 0.08
C ALA A 65 3.38 -0.58 0.67
N GLY A 66 2.91 -1.71 0.12
CA GLY A 66 1.65 -2.35 0.51
C GLY A 66 0.42 -1.51 0.16
N SER A 67 0.51 -0.64 -0.84
CA SER A 67 -0.58 0.24 -1.31
C SER A 67 -1.40 -0.38 -2.44
N ILE A 68 -1.03 -1.57 -2.91
CA ILE A 68 -1.79 -2.35 -3.90
C ILE A 68 -2.05 -3.75 -3.33
N SER A 69 -3.29 -4.22 -3.44
CA SER A 69 -3.72 -5.55 -2.99
C SER A 69 -3.61 -6.61 -4.11
N GLY A 70 -3.55 -7.89 -3.73
CA GLY A 70 -3.56 -9.02 -4.66
C GLY A 70 -2.25 -9.27 -5.42
N VAL A 71 -1.21 -8.47 -5.19
CA VAL A 71 0.08 -8.58 -5.88
C VAL A 71 1.27 -8.57 -4.93
N SER A 72 2.39 -9.12 -5.39
CA SER A 72 3.71 -9.00 -4.77
C SER A 72 4.76 -8.65 -5.81
N VAL A 73 5.92 -8.17 -5.36
CA VAL A 73 7.05 -7.88 -6.26
C VAL A 73 7.91 -9.14 -6.42
N SER A 74 8.34 -9.37 -7.66
CA SER A 74 9.30 -10.41 -7.99
C SER A 74 10.42 -9.85 -8.88
N THR A 75 11.53 -10.56 -8.92
CA THR A 75 12.71 -10.16 -9.69
C THR A 75 12.94 -11.16 -10.81
N SER A 76 13.13 -10.67 -12.02
CA SER A 76 13.42 -11.47 -13.20
C SER A 76 14.85 -12.00 -13.14
N ARG A 77 15.20 -12.96 -14.00
CA ARG A 77 16.58 -13.45 -14.12
C ARG A 77 17.58 -12.36 -14.50
N LYS A 78 17.11 -11.25 -15.08
CA LYS A 78 17.92 -10.10 -15.49
C LYS A 78 18.01 -9.01 -14.40
N GLY A 79 17.40 -9.22 -13.23
CA GLY A 79 17.38 -8.27 -12.12
C GLY A 79 16.24 -7.25 -12.16
N GLU A 80 15.34 -7.34 -13.14
CA GLU A 80 14.24 -6.41 -13.29
C GLU A 80 13.06 -6.79 -12.38
N GLU A 81 12.50 -5.81 -11.68
CA GLU A 81 11.36 -6.02 -10.80
C GLU A 81 10.03 -5.90 -11.55
N TYR A 82 9.08 -6.76 -11.18
CA TYR A 82 7.75 -6.80 -11.77
C TYR A 82 6.71 -7.27 -10.76
N LEU A 83 5.43 -7.03 -11.06
CA LEU A 83 4.32 -7.51 -10.26
C LEU A 83 3.96 -8.95 -10.62
N ARG A 84 3.68 -9.76 -9.61
CA ARG A 84 3.09 -11.09 -9.73
C ARG A 84 1.87 -11.18 -8.83
N SER A 85 0.86 -11.93 -9.26
CA SER A 85 -0.30 -12.22 -8.40
C SER A 85 0.10 -12.99 -7.16
N LEU A 86 -0.62 -12.72 -6.08
CA LEU A 86 -0.60 -13.57 -4.89
C LEU A 86 -1.28 -14.91 -5.22
N ARG A 87 -0.94 -15.93 -4.44
CA ARG A 87 -1.60 -17.23 -4.51
C ARG A 87 -2.63 -17.28 -3.39
N ASP A 88 -3.82 -16.77 -3.68
CA ASP A 88 -4.92 -16.59 -2.74
C ASP A 88 -6.17 -17.43 -3.09
N ASP A 89 -6.01 -18.40 -3.99
CA ASP A 89 -7.07 -19.27 -4.52
C ASP A 89 -8.20 -18.53 -5.28
N ASP A 90 -8.04 -17.23 -5.57
CA ASP A 90 -8.93 -16.45 -6.42
C ASP A 90 -8.27 -16.14 -7.77
N GLU A 91 -8.49 -17.02 -8.76
CA GLU A 91 -7.92 -16.83 -10.08
C GLU A 91 -8.47 -15.60 -10.83
N SER A 92 -9.59 -15.02 -10.39
CA SER A 92 -10.22 -13.89 -11.08
C SER A 92 -9.43 -12.59 -10.89
N ASN A 93 -8.65 -12.49 -9.81
CA ASN A 93 -7.79 -11.34 -9.53
C ASN A 93 -6.35 -11.52 -10.07
N ASN A 94 -6.05 -12.67 -10.69
CA ASN A 94 -4.73 -12.92 -11.26
C ASN A 94 -4.44 -11.97 -12.42
N LEU A 95 -3.22 -11.42 -12.50
CA LEU A 95 -2.78 -10.51 -13.57
C LEU A 95 -2.96 -11.13 -14.96
N SER A 96 -2.87 -12.46 -15.09
CA SER A 96 -3.11 -13.19 -16.33
C SER A 96 -4.58 -13.28 -16.75
N SER A 97 -5.50 -13.09 -15.80
CA SER A 97 -6.96 -13.14 -15.99
C SER A 97 -7.54 -11.75 -16.25
N LEU A 98 -6.77 -10.69 -16.04
CA LEU A 98 -7.23 -9.32 -16.21
C LEU A 98 -7.32 -8.90 -17.68
N PRO A 99 -8.25 -7.99 -18.01
CA PRO A 99 -8.26 -7.30 -19.30
C PRO A 99 -6.90 -6.69 -19.66
N VAL A 100 -6.61 -6.67 -20.96
CA VAL A 100 -5.41 -6.04 -21.51
C VAL A 100 -5.81 -4.80 -22.30
N ILE A 101 -5.16 -3.69 -22.01
CA ILE A 101 -5.22 -2.44 -22.76
C ILE A 101 -3.95 -2.38 -23.60
N ASP A 102 -4.08 -2.39 -24.91
CA ASP A 102 -2.97 -2.30 -25.86
C ASP A 102 -2.84 -0.83 -26.31
N GLU A 103 -1.67 -0.23 -26.09
CA GLU A 103 -1.31 1.16 -26.43
C GLU A 103 -0.10 1.21 -27.37
#